data_AF-A0A939UT04-F1
#
_entry.id   AF-A0A939UT04-F1
#
_cell.length_a   1.000
_cell.length_b   1.000
_cell.length_c   1.000
_cell.angle_alpha   90.00
_cell.angle_beta   90.00
_cell.angle_gamma   90.00
#
_symmetry.space_group_name_H-M   'P 1'
#
loop_
_entity.id
_entity.type
_entity.pdbx_description
1 polymer ?
#
loop_
_entity_poly.entity_id
_entity_poly.type
_entity_poly.pdbx_seq_one_letter_code
_entity_poly.pdbx_strand_id
1 'polypeptide(L)'
;MKTSSELKNLQKTLLDALKSKGALSFEDGKTASLSSPCSLKKCVVVVCFGTPNVPGDAFGPIVADSLREICEVPVFVYGTSENPITAKNMVEKLDFVSTVHKDDLIISVDASLGDVVGGVAVRKDGVCPAAVKGRKKRFGDVGILGIVAKPSEDALVSLMTADFLLVERLAKNVANAISEAIA
;
A
#
# COMPACT_ATOMS: atom_id res chain seq x y z
N MET A 1 16.45 7.85 10.93
CA MET A 1 15.97 8.81 9.88
C MET A 1 16.16 8.22 8.49
N LYS A 2 15.08 8.16 7.69
CA LYS A 2 15.04 7.53 6.36
C LYS A 2 15.69 8.46 5.32
N THR A 3 16.54 7.93 4.45
CA THR A 3 17.22 8.77 3.46
C THR A 3 16.33 8.99 2.24
N SER A 4 16.44 10.17 1.64
CA SER A 4 15.69 10.50 0.40
C SER A 4 16.11 9.64 -0.80
N SER A 5 17.26 8.98 -0.74
CA SER A 5 17.76 8.04 -1.76
C SER A 5 17.12 6.66 -1.63
N GLU A 6 16.99 6.12 -0.41
CA GLU A 6 16.32 4.83 -0.15
C GLU A 6 14.86 4.84 -0.64
N LEU A 7 14.11 5.91 -0.33
CA LEU A 7 12.71 6.04 -0.74
C LEU A 7 12.54 6.05 -2.26
N LYS A 8 13.42 6.78 -2.96
CA LYS A 8 13.41 6.82 -4.43
C LYS A 8 13.78 5.48 -5.03
N ASN A 9 14.73 4.76 -4.45
CA ASN A 9 15.13 3.45 -4.94
C ASN A 9 13.98 2.45 -4.79
N LEU A 10 13.37 2.35 -3.60
CA LEU A 10 12.21 1.48 -3.37
C LEU A 10 11.08 1.81 -4.34
N GLN A 11 10.72 3.09 -4.48
CA GLN A 11 9.64 3.51 -5.35
C GLN A 11 9.92 3.14 -6.82
N LYS A 12 11.15 3.32 -7.29
CA LYS A 12 11.56 2.93 -8.63
C LYS A 12 11.44 1.42 -8.83
N THR A 13 11.98 0.62 -7.92
CA THR A 13 11.90 -0.84 -8.01
C THR A 13 10.46 -1.34 -7.98
N LEU A 14 9.60 -0.76 -7.13
CA LEU A 14 8.18 -1.06 -7.10
C LEU A 14 7.49 -0.76 -8.44
N LEU A 15 7.76 0.41 -9.03
CA LEU A 15 7.19 0.78 -10.33
C LEU A 15 7.67 -0.15 -11.45
N ASP A 16 8.94 -0.52 -11.45
CA ASP A 16 9.51 -1.43 -12.45
C ASP A 16 8.93 -2.85 -12.30
N ALA A 17 8.75 -3.34 -11.06
CA ALA A 17 8.11 -4.63 -10.77
C ALA A 17 6.61 -4.66 -11.09
N LEU A 18 5.89 -3.53 -10.92
CA LEU A 18 4.50 -3.41 -11.32
C LEU A 18 4.33 -3.39 -12.84
N LYS A 19 5.21 -2.68 -13.56
CA LYS A 19 5.21 -2.64 -15.03
C LYS A 19 5.46 -4.00 -15.65
N SER A 20 6.39 -4.79 -15.09
CA SER A 20 6.68 -6.15 -15.60
C SER A 20 5.50 -7.10 -15.47
N LYS A 21 4.54 -6.81 -14.57
CA LYS A 21 3.31 -7.60 -14.32
C LYS A 21 2.09 -7.05 -15.06
N GLY A 22 2.28 -6.10 -15.98
CA GLY A 22 1.21 -5.52 -16.79
C GLY A 22 0.27 -4.58 -16.03
N ALA A 23 0.64 -4.13 -14.82
CA ALA A 23 -0.13 -3.13 -14.09
C ALA A 23 0.15 -1.72 -14.64
N LEU A 24 -0.91 -0.97 -14.97
CA LEU A 24 -0.80 0.45 -15.29
C LEU A 24 -0.39 1.20 -14.01
N SER A 25 0.83 1.75 -14.00
CA SER A 25 1.39 2.49 -12.87
C SER A 25 1.66 3.96 -13.20
N PHE A 26 1.32 4.85 -12.27
CA PHE A 26 1.45 6.30 -12.42
C PHE A 26 2.30 6.90 -11.30
N GLU A 27 3.17 7.86 -11.63
CA GLU A 27 3.90 8.69 -10.67
C GLU A 27 3.26 10.08 -10.55
N ASP A 28 2.94 10.51 -9.33
CA ASP A 28 2.61 11.91 -9.04
C ASP A 28 3.86 12.67 -8.53
N GLY A 29 4.32 13.67 -9.28
CA GLY A 29 5.18 14.78 -8.80
C GLY A 29 6.72 14.61 -8.83
N LYS A 30 7.41 15.72 -9.22
CA LYS A 30 8.83 15.90 -9.60
C LYS A 30 9.92 15.35 -8.65
N THR A 31 11.09 15.12 -9.26
CA THR A 31 12.32 14.43 -8.82
C THR A 31 13.31 15.32 -8.05
N ALA A 32 14.22 14.72 -7.26
CA ALA A 32 15.52 15.34 -6.90
C ALA A 32 16.54 14.35 -6.28
N SER A 33 17.58 13.96 -7.05
CA SER A 33 18.96 13.54 -6.71
C SER A 33 19.32 12.62 -5.49
N LEU A 34 20.55 12.10 -5.59
CA LEU A 34 21.16 10.90 -4.98
C LEU A 34 22.24 11.29 -3.94
N SER A 35 22.44 10.51 -2.86
CA SER A 35 23.80 10.12 -2.38
C SER A 35 23.82 9.21 -1.14
N SER A 36 24.76 8.25 -1.19
CA SER A 36 25.47 7.47 -0.15
C SER A 36 24.74 6.42 0.73
N PRO A 37 25.37 5.25 0.98
CA PRO A 37 24.82 4.18 1.82
C PRO A 37 25.13 4.42 3.30
N CYS A 38 24.11 4.35 4.16
CA CYS A 38 24.30 4.43 5.61
C CYS A 38 23.80 3.13 6.26
N SER A 39 24.73 2.42 6.89
CA SER A 39 24.53 1.13 7.57
C SER A 39 23.67 1.25 8.82
N LEU A 40 22.50 0.61 8.77
CA LEU A 40 21.81 -0.18 9.81
C LEU A 40 20.65 -0.85 9.06
N LYS A 41 20.54 -2.19 9.06
CA LYS A 41 19.49 -2.93 8.31
C LYS A 41 18.11 -2.47 8.80
N LYS A 42 17.47 -1.55 8.06
CA LYS A 42 16.08 -1.12 8.30
C LYS A 42 15.15 -2.24 7.88
N CYS A 43 14.17 -2.57 8.72
CA CYS A 43 13.13 -3.52 8.36
C CYS A 43 12.07 -2.81 7.50
N VAL A 44 11.43 -3.54 6.58
CA VAL A 44 10.28 -3.03 5.85
C VAL A 44 9.01 -3.41 6.61
N VAL A 45 8.09 -2.46 6.70
CA VAL A 45 6.79 -2.60 7.34
C VAL A 45 5.73 -2.30 6.29
N VAL A 46 4.81 -3.22 6.08
CA VAL A 46 3.67 -3.07 5.18
C VAL A 46 2.41 -2.95 6.02
N VAL A 47 1.66 -1.85 5.82
CA VAL A 47 0.40 -1.59 6.50
C VAL A 47 -0.71 -1.51 5.47
N CYS A 48 -1.59 -2.50 5.49
CA CYS A 48 -2.71 -2.60 4.59
C CYS A 48 -4.01 -2.11 5.24
N PHE A 49 -4.78 -1.31 4.53
CA PHE A 49 -6.08 -0.80 4.96
C PHE A 49 -7.22 -1.53 4.24
N GLY A 50 -8.35 -1.63 4.94
CA GLY A 50 -9.60 -2.14 4.38
C GLY A 50 -10.17 -3.31 5.20
N THR A 51 -11.16 -3.99 4.64
CA THR A 51 -11.84 -5.13 5.26
C THR A 51 -12.07 -6.26 4.25
N PRO A 52 -11.89 -7.53 4.64
CA PRO A 52 -12.21 -8.65 3.75
C PRO A 52 -13.72 -8.78 3.46
N ASN A 53 -14.58 -8.08 4.20
CA ASN A 53 -16.03 -8.20 4.10
C ASN A 53 -16.67 -7.36 2.98
N VAL A 54 -15.90 -6.50 2.30
CA VAL A 54 -16.38 -5.68 1.18
C VAL A 54 -15.45 -5.92 -0.01
N PRO A 55 -15.97 -6.40 -1.17
CA PRO A 55 -15.13 -6.82 -2.30
C PRO A 55 -14.06 -5.80 -2.72
N GLY A 56 -14.43 -4.53 -2.88
CA GLY A 56 -13.50 -3.46 -3.26
C GLY A 56 -12.54 -3.05 -2.13
N ASP A 57 -12.94 -3.21 -0.87
CA ASP A 57 -12.12 -2.86 0.30
C ASP A 57 -11.23 -4.02 0.76
N ALA A 58 -11.42 -5.22 0.20
CA ALA A 58 -10.62 -6.40 0.50
C ALA A 58 -9.21 -6.36 -0.11
N PHE A 59 -8.93 -5.39 -1.00
CA PHE A 59 -7.64 -5.24 -1.67
C PHE A 59 -6.45 -5.25 -0.71
N GLY A 60 -6.46 -4.38 0.32
CA GLY A 60 -5.37 -4.31 1.30
C GLY A 60 -5.17 -5.62 2.07
N PRO A 61 -6.22 -6.19 2.72
CA PRO A 61 -6.14 -7.49 3.37
C PRO A 61 -5.59 -8.61 2.49
N ILE A 62 -6.00 -8.69 1.22
CA ILE A 62 -5.48 -9.70 0.28
C ILE A 62 -4.00 -9.46 -0.03
N VAL A 63 -3.56 -8.20 -0.18
CA VAL A 63 -2.12 -7.89 -0.32
C VAL A 63 -1.33 -8.34 0.90
N ALA A 64 -1.84 -8.09 2.11
CA ALA A 64 -1.19 -8.48 3.35
C ALA A 64 -1.05 -10.00 3.48
N ASP A 65 -2.13 -10.74 3.24
CA ASP A 65 -2.14 -12.21 3.33
C ASP A 65 -1.21 -12.82 2.27
N SER A 66 -1.31 -12.34 1.02
CA SER A 66 -0.44 -12.80 -0.07
C SER A 66 1.03 -12.55 0.24
N LEU A 67 1.39 -11.40 0.82
CA LEU A 67 2.77 -11.10 1.23
C LEU A 67 3.28 -12.06 2.31
N ARG A 68 2.44 -12.43 3.28
CA ARG A 68 2.84 -13.38 4.33
C ARG A 68 3.08 -14.79 3.79
N GLU A 69 2.44 -15.14 2.67
CA GLU A 69 2.63 -16.44 2.01
C GLU A 69 3.88 -16.49 1.14
N ILE A 70 4.18 -15.41 0.41
CA ILE A 70 5.23 -15.43 -0.64
C ILE A 70 6.56 -14.79 -0.23
N CYS A 71 6.60 -13.98 0.83
CA CYS A 71 7.79 -13.19 1.13
C CYS A 71 8.80 -14.01 1.93
N GLU A 72 9.98 -14.19 1.34
CA GLU A 72 11.07 -14.99 1.93
C GLU A 72 12.01 -14.15 2.82
N VAL A 73 11.87 -12.83 2.81
CA VAL A 73 12.66 -11.90 3.62
C VAL A 73 11.88 -11.38 4.83
N PRO A 74 12.56 -11.02 5.93
CA PRO A 74 11.88 -10.46 7.11
C PRO A 74 11.13 -9.15 6.80
N VAL A 75 9.80 -9.21 6.81
CA VAL A 75 8.90 -8.07 6.63
C VAL A 75 7.81 -8.09 7.71
N PHE A 76 7.50 -6.92 8.29
CA PHE A 76 6.34 -6.79 9.17
C PHE A 76 5.10 -6.48 8.34
N VAL A 77 4.02 -7.23 8.53
CA VAL A 77 2.78 -7.03 7.77
C VAL A 77 1.62 -6.84 8.74
N TYR A 78 0.89 -5.73 8.56
CA TYR A 78 -0.30 -5.37 9.33
C TYR A 78 -1.51 -5.20 8.41
N GLY A 79 -2.71 -5.46 8.94
CA GLY A 79 -3.95 -5.33 8.16
C GLY A 79 -4.26 -6.55 7.31
N THR A 80 -4.05 -7.75 7.84
CA THR A 80 -4.43 -9.04 7.23
C THR A 80 -5.94 -9.22 7.22
N SER A 81 -6.45 -10.24 6.52
CA SER A 81 -7.88 -10.56 6.62
C SER A 81 -8.30 -10.98 8.02
N GLU A 82 -7.41 -11.63 8.78
CA GLU A 82 -7.63 -11.99 10.18
C GLU A 82 -7.64 -10.78 11.12
N ASN A 83 -6.77 -9.80 10.87
CA ASN A 83 -6.58 -8.62 11.72
C ASN A 83 -6.66 -7.32 10.89
N PRO A 84 -7.84 -6.98 10.35
CA PRO A 84 -7.99 -5.87 9.41
C PRO A 84 -7.80 -4.51 10.08
N ILE A 85 -7.30 -3.54 9.32
CA ILE A 85 -7.22 -2.13 9.74
C ILE A 85 -8.29 -1.34 9.00
N THR A 86 -9.30 -0.92 9.75
CA THR A 86 -10.46 -0.19 9.24
C THR A 86 -10.58 1.16 9.96
N ALA A 87 -11.51 1.99 9.52
CA ALA A 87 -11.86 3.24 10.18
C ALA A 87 -12.00 3.15 11.72
N LYS A 88 -12.48 2.00 12.23
CA LYS A 88 -12.80 1.81 13.66
C LYS A 88 -11.57 1.70 14.56
N ASN A 89 -10.48 1.10 14.07
CA ASN A 89 -9.27 0.80 14.86
C ASN A 89 -8.01 1.50 14.32
N MET A 90 -8.14 2.26 13.23
CA MET A 90 -7.02 2.89 12.53
C MET A 90 -6.17 3.77 13.43
N VAL A 91 -6.77 4.67 14.21
CA VAL A 91 -6.00 5.63 15.02
C VAL A 91 -5.05 4.89 15.98
N GLU A 92 -5.57 3.90 16.69
CA GLU A 92 -4.78 3.07 17.62
C GLU A 92 -3.68 2.29 16.89
N LYS A 93 -4.02 1.65 15.76
CA LYS A 93 -3.06 0.87 14.97
C LYS A 93 -1.94 1.73 14.39
N LEU A 94 -2.26 2.92 13.89
CA LEU A 94 -1.25 3.83 13.33
C LEU A 94 -0.35 4.42 14.41
N ASP A 95 -0.86 4.68 15.60
CA ASP A 95 -0.05 5.13 16.74
C ASP A 95 0.91 4.03 17.21
N PHE A 96 0.42 2.80 17.32
CA PHE A 96 1.24 1.62 17.62
C PHE A 96 2.35 1.43 16.58
N VAL A 97 2.01 1.38 15.29
CA VAL A 97 3.00 1.19 14.23
C VAL A 97 4.02 2.33 14.22
N SER A 98 3.58 3.58 14.34
CA SER A 98 4.49 4.73 14.37
C SER A 98 5.47 4.71 15.55
N THR A 99 5.03 4.15 16.68
CA THR A 99 5.83 4.04 17.90
C THR A 99 6.83 2.89 17.80
N VAL A 100 6.39 1.71 17.37
CA VAL A 100 7.23 0.50 17.28
C VAL A 100 8.21 0.59 16.11
N HIS A 101 7.78 1.14 14.98
CA HIS A 101 8.51 1.15 13.71
C HIS A 101 9.02 2.55 13.31
N LYS A 102 9.42 3.36 14.31
CA LYS A 102 9.79 4.77 14.12
C LYS A 102 10.88 4.99 13.05
N ASP A 103 11.84 4.08 12.96
CA ASP A 103 12.99 4.18 12.04
C ASP A 103 12.91 3.23 10.82
N ASP A 104 11.86 2.40 10.75
CA ASP A 104 11.63 1.44 9.67
C ASP A 104 10.94 2.07 8.46
N LEU A 105 11.09 1.43 7.31
CA LEU A 105 10.46 1.86 6.07
C LEU A 105 9.01 1.37 6.01
N ILE A 106 8.05 2.28 5.92
CA ILE A 106 6.62 1.97 5.96
C ILE A 106 6.02 2.11 4.57
N ILE A 107 5.54 1.00 4.02
CA ILE A 107 4.71 0.94 2.82
C ILE A 107 3.25 0.85 3.28
N SER A 108 2.42 1.75 2.79
CA SER A 108 0.98 1.75 3.05
C SER A 108 0.22 1.33 1.81
N VAL A 109 -0.79 0.48 1.99
CA VAL A 109 -1.57 -0.11 0.88
C VAL A 109 -3.04 0.12 1.15
N ASP A 110 -3.76 0.70 0.18
CA ASP A 110 -5.18 0.99 0.30
C ASP A 110 -5.91 0.83 -1.04
N ALA A 111 -7.23 0.66 -0.99
CA ALA A 111 -8.08 0.66 -2.17
C ALA A 111 -8.44 2.11 -2.58
N SER A 112 -8.72 2.31 -3.86
CA SER A 112 -9.17 3.59 -4.39
C SER A 112 -10.18 3.40 -5.52
N LEU A 113 -11.02 4.41 -5.71
CA LEU A 113 -11.94 4.50 -6.85
C LEU A 113 -11.33 5.41 -7.91
N GLY A 114 -11.49 5.04 -9.18
CA GLY A 114 -10.96 5.83 -10.29
C GLY A 114 -11.35 5.26 -11.66
N ASP A 115 -11.03 6.02 -12.71
CA ASP A 115 -11.43 5.66 -14.08
C ASP A 115 -10.66 4.47 -14.65
N VAL A 116 -9.41 4.29 -14.20
CA VAL A 116 -8.49 3.24 -14.67
C VAL A 116 -8.60 2.00 -13.78
N VAL A 117 -9.74 1.33 -13.81
CA VAL A 117 -9.98 0.10 -13.02
C VAL A 117 -8.94 -0.96 -13.36
N GLY A 118 -8.34 -1.59 -12.33
CA GLY A 118 -7.21 -2.50 -12.45
C GLY A 118 -5.84 -1.82 -12.50
N GLY A 119 -5.80 -0.49 -12.43
CA GLY A 119 -4.55 0.28 -12.29
C GLY A 119 -4.04 0.32 -10.85
N VAL A 120 -2.77 0.69 -10.68
CA VAL A 120 -2.12 0.89 -9.39
C VAL A 120 -1.43 2.25 -9.37
N ALA A 121 -1.70 3.09 -8.39
CA ALA A 121 -0.97 4.35 -8.21
C ALA A 121 0.04 4.21 -7.08
N VAL A 122 1.28 4.65 -7.31
CA VAL A 122 2.35 4.65 -6.29
C VAL A 122 2.66 6.09 -5.89
N ARG A 123 2.69 6.36 -4.58
CA ARG A 123 2.87 7.68 -3.99
C ARG A 123 4.08 7.73 -3.07
N LYS A 124 4.72 8.90 -3.01
CA LYS A 124 5.94 9.18 -2.21
C LYS A 124 5.67 9.61 -0.77
N ASP A 125 4.42 9.77 -0.42
CA ASP A 125 3.99 10.36 0.84
C ASP A 125 2.96 9.49 1.57
N GLY A 126 2.84 8.22 1.18
CA GLY A 126 1.89 7.28 1.77
C GLY A 126 0.45 7.43 1.26
N VAL A 127 -0.46 6.68 1.87
CA VAL A 127 -1.90 6.74 1.58
C VAL A 127 -2.62 7.67 2.55
N CYS A 128 -3.77 8.20 2.14
CA CYS A 128 -4.64 9.02 2.98
C CYS A 128 -5.89 8.20 3.29
N PRO A 129 -5.96 7.50 4.43
CA PRO A 129 -7.13 6.71 4.73
C PRO A 129 -8.34 7.62 4.97
N ALA A 130 -9.45 7.34 4.30
CA ALA A 130 -10.64 8.21 4.27
C ALA A 130 -11.31 8.42 5.65
N ALA A 131 -10.96 7.62 6.66
CA ALA A 131 -11.58 7.59 7.98
C ALA A 131 -11.07 8.66 8.98
N VAL A 132 -9.97 9.35 8.67
CA VAL A 132 -9.40 10.33 9.59
C VAL A 132 -10.20 11.64 9.50
N LYS A 133 -11.19 11.82 10.39
CA LYS A 133 -11.89 13.09 10.57
C LYS A 133 -10.86 14.18 10.90
N GLY A 134 -10.80 15.22 10.06
CA GLY A 134 -9.85 16.32 10.26
C GLY A 134 -8.51 16.13 9.54
N ARG A 135 -8.56 16.21 8.21
CA ARG A 135 -7.48 16.64 7.30
C ARG A 135 -6.16 15.81 7.30
N LYS A 136 -5.95 15.13 6.15
CA LYS A 136 -4.72 15.17 5.32
C LYS A 136 -3.43 14.56 5.88
N LYS A 137 -3.41 13.88 7.03
CA LYS A 137 -2.18 13.19 7.43
C LYS A 137 -2.11 11.85 6.71
N ARG A 138 -1.26 11.79 5.70
CA ARG A 138 -0.93 10.54 5.04
C ARG A 138 -0.08 9.67 5.96
N PHE A 139 -0.20 8.38 5.78
CA PHE A 139 0.51 7.39 6.57
C PHE A 139 1.42 6.55 5.68
N GLY A 140 2.65 6.33 6.13
CA GLY A 140 3.68 5.62 5.37
C GLY A 140 4.63 6.54 4.60
N ASP A 141 5.77 5.98 4.20
CA ASP A 141 6.76 6.65 3.35
C ASP A 141 6.49 6.39 1.87
N VAL A 142 5.87 5.25 1.55
CA VAL A 142 5.39 4.91 0.21
C VAL A 142 3.93 4.50 0.33
N GLY A 143 3.09 4.98 -0.60
CA GLY A 143 1.68 4.62 -0.70
C GLY A 143 1.41 3.84 -1.97
N ILE A 144 0.63 2.77 -1.88
CA ILE A 144 0.17 1.98 -3.02
C ILE A 144 -1.37 1.99 -2.99
N LEU A 145 -1.96 2.46 -4.08
CA LEU A 145 -3.41 2.55 -4.23
C LEU A 145 -3.87 1.65 -5.37
N GLY A 146 -4.64 0.62 -5.07
CA GLY A 146 -5.28 -0.22 -6.09
C GLY A 146 -6.57 0.43 -6.57
N ILE A 147 -6.74 0.63 -7.88
CA ILE A 147 -7.98 1.19 -8.45
C ILE A 147 -8.96 0.03 -8.68
N VAL A 148 -9.83 -0.20 -7.71
CA VAL A 148 -10.66 -1.42 -7.64
C VAL A 148 -11.99 -1.31 -8.37
N ALA A 149 -12.51 -0.09 -8.51
CA ALA A 149 -13.78 0.19 -9.17
C ALA A 149 -13.87 1.65 -9.63
N LYS A 150 -14.86 1.96 -10.46
CA LYS A 150 -15.19 3.34 -10.84
C LYS A 150 -15.97 4.03 -9.72
N PRO A 151 -15.79 5.35 -9.53
CA PRO A 151 -16.63 6.10 -8.62
C PRO A 151 -18.08 6.13 -9.11
N SER A 152 -19.02 6.13 -8.17
CA SER A 152 -20.44 6.38 -8.38
C SER A 152 -20.92 7.43 -7.38
N GLU A 153 -22.22 7.75 -7.37
CA GLU A 153 -22.78 8.70 -6.40
C GLU A 153 -22.55 8.27 -4.95
N ASP A 154 -22.49 6.95 -4.71
CA ASP A 154 -22.16 6.36 -3.42
C ASP A 154 -20.91 5.48 -3.53
N ALA A 155 -19.82 5.91 -2.91
CA ALA A 155 -18.56 5.17 -2.90
C ALA A 155 -18.70 3.76 -2.30
N LEU A 156 -19.59 3.56 -1.32
CA LEU A 156 -19.82 2.23 -0.74
C LEU A 156 -20.47 1.28 -1.74
N VAL A 157 -21.38 1.78 -2.58
CA VAL A 157 -21.98 0.96 -3.65
C VAL A 157 -20.91 0.48 -4.60
N SER A 158 -20.03 1.38 -5.07
CA SER A 158 -18.91 1.02 -5.95
C SER A 158 -18.00 -0.05 -5.34
N LEU A 159 -17.70 0.04 -4.05
CA LEU A 159 -16.86 -0.94 -3.35
C LEU A 159 -17.58 -2.28 -3.14
N MET A 160 -18.88 -2.27 -2.82
CA MET A 160 -19.68 -3.49 -2.65
C MET A 160 -19.91 -4.24 -3.96
N THR A 161 -19.96 -3.53 -5.10
CA THR A 161 -20.17 -4.13 -6.43
C THR A 161 -18.88 -4.31 -7.22
N ALA A 162 -17.71 -4.09 -6.62
CA ALA A 162 -16.43 -4.29 -7.30
C ALA A 162 -16.26 -5.76 -7.72
N ASP A 163 -15.63 -5.97 -8.88
CA ASP A 163 -15.29 -7.32 -9.36
C ASP A 163 -14.20 -7.92 -8.45
N PHE A 164 -14.61 -8.85 -7.60
CA PHE A 164 -13.71 -9.49 -6.64
C PHE A 164 -12.54 -10.22 -7.30
N LEU A 165 -12.73 -10.85 -8.48
CA LEU A 165 -11.64 -11.55 -9.17
C LEU A 165 -10.59 -10.56 -9.68
N LEU A 166 -11.02 -9.39 -10.13
CA LEU A 166 -10.12 -8.30 -10.48
C LEU A 166 -9.35 -7.81 -9.25
N VAL A 167 -10.04 -7.59 -8.13
CA VAL A 167 -9.42 -7.12 -6.88
C VAL A 167 -8.38 -8.12 -6.38
N GLU A 168 -8.72 -9.41 -6.35
CA GLU A 168 -7.82 -10.46 -5.90
C GLU A 168 -6.57 -10.55 -6.80
N ARG A 169 -6.75 -10.53 -8.12
CA ARG A 169 -5.62 -10.54 -9.08
C ARG A 169 -4.74 -9.30 -8.91
N LEU A 170 -5.34 -8.12 -8.74
CA LEU A 170 -4.61 -6.88 -8.55
C LEU A 170 -3.79 -6.92 -7.25
N ALA A 171 -4.39 -7.39 -6.15
CA ALA A 171 -3.74 -7.54 -4.86
C ALA A 171 -2.54 -8.51 -4.92
N LYS A 172 -2.70 -9.68 -5.55
CA LYS A 172 -1.60 -10.64 -5.75
C LYS A 172 -0.45 -10.03 -6.58
N ASN A 173 -0.76 -9.27 -7.63
CA ASN A 173 0.27 -8.58 -8.41
C ASN A 173 1.05 -7.56 -7.57
N VAL A 174 0.35 -6.80 -6.73
CA VAL A 174 0.96 -5.81 -5.82
C VAL A 174 1.81 -6.49 -4.74
N ALA A 175 1.33 -7.59 -4.14
CA ALA A 175 2.10 -8.37 -3.18
C ALA A 175 3.42 -8.89 -3.78
N ASN A 176 3.36 -9.47 -4.99
CA ASN A 176 4.56 -9.92 -5.70
C ASN A 176 5.52 -8.76 -5.98
N ALA A 177 5.01 -7.60 -6.43
CA ALA A 177 5.84 -6.44 -6.69
C ALA A 177 6.51 -5.88 -5.42
N ILE A 178 5.82 -5.89 -4.28
CA ILE A 178 6.40 -5.52 -2.99
C ILE A 178 7.49 -6.52 -2.61
N SER A 179 7.22 -7.83 -2.69
CA SER A 179 8.18 -8.88 -2.35
C SER A 179 9.48 -8.75 -3.15
N GLU A 180 9.37 -8.58 -4.48
CA GLU A 180 10.53 -8.36 -5.36
C GLU A 180 11.29 -7.06 -5.06
N ALA A 181 10.60 -6.01 -4.62
CA ALA A 181 11.22 -4.72 -4.37
C ALA A 181 11.97 -4.65 -3.03
N ILE A 182 11.67 -5.57 -2.09
CA ILE A 182 12.26 -5.61 -0.75
C ILE A 182 13.22 -6.79 -0.55
N ALA A 183 13.25 -7.74 -1.49
CA ALA A 183 14.21 -8.84 -1.56
C ALA A 183 15.62 -8.32 -1.98
#